data_AF-A0A8T7JTQ2-F1
#
_entry.id   AF-A0A8T7JTQ2-F1
#
_cell.length_a   1.000
_cell.length_b   1.000
_cell.length_c   1.000
_cell.angle_alpha   90.00
_cell.angle_beta   90.00
_cell.angle_gamma   90.00
#
_symmetry.space_group_name_H-M   'P 1'
#
loop_
_entity.id
_entity.type
_entity.pdbx_description
1 polymer ?
#
loop_
_entity_poly.entity_id
_entity_poly.type
_entity_poly.pdbx_seq_one_letter_code
_entity_poly.pdbx_strand_id
1 'polypeptide(L)'
;MKHAVSISIGSSKRNKAVDVTLLGETVRIERIGTDGDMEIAAQKFKDLDGKVDAFGVGGADLGAVVEGKFYPFHSVQKLVRYVQQTPVVDGGGLKNTLENKAPAFLDKMLGEYINQRGRKVMVTLGVDRWGLSKSFAELGYETVYCDLMFALDVPIPVRTMSGLKRLAAFLIPIVTRFPFEWLYPTGEKQDEHKPKFEKWYQWATVIAGDCHYVKRHMPLENMQGKIVVTNTTTPEDVEFFRKAGIKYLVTTTPVMDGRSFGTNMMEAALVAISGKKRPLRWDELSELIDKLGFEPQLQELN
;
A
#
# COMPACT_ATOMS: atom_id res chain seq x y z
N MET A 1 -4.40 22.67 -15.79
CA MET A 1 -4.33 21.97 -14.49
C MET A 1 -4.74 20.53 -14.71
N LYS A 2 -3.91 19.59 -14.27
CA LYS A 2 -4.19 18.15 -14.33
C LYS A 2 -5.10 17.72 -13.18
N HIS A 3 -5.86 16.65 -13.36
CA HIS A 3 -6.73 16.09 -12.32
C HIS A 3 -6.59 14.58 -12.25
N ALA A 4 -6.10 14.08 -11.12
CA ALA A 4 -6.03 12.66 -10.82
C ALA A 4 -7.01 12.35 -9.68
N VAL A 5 -7.84 11.33 -9.86
CA VAL A 5 -8.88 10.96 -8.88
C VAL A 5 -8.73 9.51 -8.45
N SER A 6 -8.56 9.28 -7.16
CA SER A 6 -8.70 7.96 -6.54
C SER A 6 -10.13 7.75 -6.08
N ILE A 7 -10.86 6.85 -6.74
CA ILE A 7 -12.15 6.35 -6.23
C ILE A 7 -11.86 5.13 -5.36
N SER A 8 -12.27 5.20 -4.10
CA SER A 8 -11.93 4.21 -3.08
C SER A 8 -13.16 3.58 -2.44
N ILE A 9 -13.16 2.26 -2.29
CA ILE A 9 -14.17 1.56 -1.48
C ILE A 9 -13.88 1.61 0.03
N GLY A 10 -12.84 2.32 0.45
CA GLY A 10 -12.60 2.64 1.85
C GLY A 10 -13.48 3.79 2.33
N SER A 11 -13.38 4.13 3.62
CA SER A 11 -14.24 5.16 4.21
C SER A 11 -14.12 6.54 3.55
N SER A 12 -15.26 7.23 3.42
CA SER A 12 -15.37 8.62 2.99
C SER A 12 -14.85 9.62 4.03
N LYS A 13 -14.71 9.23 5.31
CA LYS A 13 -14.04 10.04 6.36
C LYS A 13 -12.61 10.44 5.97
N ARG A 14 -11.98 9.65 5.10
CA ARG A 14 -10.63 9.86 4.57
C ARG A 14 -10.63 10.62 3.23
N ASN A 15 -11.72 11.27 2.83
CA ASN A 15 -11.76 12.10 1.62
C ASN A 15 -10.80 13.28 1.76
N LYS A 16 -10.07 13.58 0.69
CA LYS A 16 -9.11 14.68 0.67
C LYS A 16 -8.83 15.09 -0.76
N ALA A 17 -8.69 16.39 -0.98
CA ALA A 17 -8.18 16.95 -2.23
C ALA A 17 -7.05 17.92 -1.91
N VAL A 18 -5.97 17.85 -2.68
CA VAL A 18 -4.85 18.80 -2.61
C VAL A 18 -4.37 19.13 -4.01
N ASP A 19 -3.92 20.36 -4.22
CA ASP A 19 -3.27 20.75 -5.45
C ASP A 19 -1.76 20.77 -5.21
N VAL A 20 -1.01 20.04 -6.03
CA VAL A 20 0.46 19.94 -5.92
C VAL A 20 1.11 20.20 -7.26
N THR A 21 2.34 20.70 -7.25
CA THR A 21 3.13 20.90 -8.46
C THR A 21 4.15 19.77 -8.58
N LEU A 22 4.04 18.97 -9.65
CA LEU A 22 4.93 17.86 -9.95
C LEU A 22 5.60 18.11 -11.31
N LEU A 23 6.93 18.21 -11.35
CA LEU A 23 7.71 18.50 -12.56
C LEU A 23 7.21 19.73 -13.36
N GLY A 24 6.74 20.77 -12.67
CA GLY A 24 6.21 21.99 -13.29
C GLY A 24 4.72 21.93 -13.66
N GLU A 25 4.06 20.77 -13.52
CA GLU A 25 2.62 20.61 -13.76
C GLU A 25 1.83 20.67 -12.45
N THR A 26 0.85 21.57 -12.36
CA THR A 26 -0.11 21.55 -11.25
C THR A 26 -1.13 20.45 -11.46
N VAL A 27 -1.18 19.50 -10.53
CA VAL A 27 -2.13 18.40 -10.48
C VAL A 27 -2.98 18.47 -9.22
N ARG A 28 -4.31 18.44 -9.41
CA ARG A 28 -5.27 18.18 -8.34
C ARG A 28 -5.29 16.68 -8.06
N ILE A 29 -4.89 16.31 -6.84
CA ILE A 29 -4.93 14.95 -6.33
C ILE A 29 -6.15 14.84 -5.43
N GLU A 30 -7.09 13.95 -5.76
CA GLU A 30 -8.36 13.85 -5.03
C GLU A 30 -8.72 12.40 -4.73
N ARG A 31 -8.98 12.10 -3.45
CA ARG A 31 -9.49 10.80 -3.00
C ARG A 31 -10.95 10.92 -2.60
N ILE A 32 -11.78 10.06 -3.17
CA ILE A 32 -13.22 9.95 -2.90
C ILE A 32 -13.52 8.53 -2.43
N GLY A 33 -13.95 8.38 -1.18
CA GLY A 33 -14.41 7.15 -0.56
C GLY A 33 -15.88 6.86 -0.85
N THR A 34 -16.24 5.58 -0.87
CA THR A 34 -17.61 5.08 -1.08
C THR A 34 -18.09 4.14 0.04
N ASP A 35 -17.37 4.10 1.16
CA ASP A 35 -17.80 3.40 2.40
C ASP A 35 -18.11 1.90 2.19
N GLY A 36 -17.40 1.26 1.27
CA GLY A 36 -17.55 -0.16 0.94
C GLY A 36 -18.49 -0.43 -0.25
N ASP A 37 -19.25 0.57 -0.71
CA ASP A 37 -20.17 0.39 -1.82
C ASP A 37 -19.43 0.38 -3.18
N MET A 38 -19.34 -0.82 -3.76
CA MET A 38 -18.70 -1.06 -5.05
C MET A 38 -19.51 -0.50 -6.24
N GLU A 39 -20.82 -0.40 -6.12
CA GLU A 39 -21.67 0.09 -7.20
C GLU A 39 -21.62 1.62 -7.27
N ILE A 40 -21.67 2.30 -6.12
CA ILE A 40 -21.40 3.74 -6.03
C ILE A 40 -20.00 4.05 -6.58
N ALA A 41 -18.99 3.24 -6.25
CA ALA A 41 -17.65 3.41 -6.82
C ALA A 41 -17.65 3.27 -8.34
N ALA A 42 -18.28 2.24 -8.89
CA ALA A 42 -18.35 2.03 -10.34
C ALA A 42 -19.09 3.17 -11.06
N GLN A 43 -20.17 3.67 -10.47
CA GLN A 43 -20.91 4.79 -11.03
C GLN A 43 -20.09 6.09 -10.99
N LYS A 44 -19.30 6.34 -9.94
CA LYS A 44 -18.35 7.46 -9.92
C LYS A 44 -17.28 7.36 -10.99
N PHE A 45 -16.75 6.17 -11.24
CA PHE A 45 -15.80 5.95 -12.35
C PHE A 45 -16.45 6.30 -13.68
N LYS A 46 -17.68 5.85 -13.92
CA LYS A 46 -18.46 6.19 -15.11
C LYS A 46 -18.70 7.70 -15.26
N ASP A 47 -19.10 8.36 -14.18
CA ASP A 47 -19.47 9.78 -14.20
C ASP A 47 -18.27 10.70 -14.48
N LEU A 48 -17.07 10.26 -14.09
CA LEU A 48 -15.82 11.01 -14.24
C LEU A 48 -14.99 10.56 -15.46
N ASP A 49 -15.36 9.47 -16.14
CA ASP A 49 -14.63 9.00 -17.31
C ASP A 49 -14.59 10.06 -18.41
N GLY A 50 -13.39 10.31 -18.95
CA GLY A 50 -13.13 11.38 -19.92
C GLY A 50 -13.09 12.79 -19.33
N LYS A 51 -13.38 12.99 -18.03
CA LYS A 51 -13.35 14.30 -17.35
C LYS A 51 -12.10 14.53 -16.50
N VAL A 52 -11.37 13.46 -16.19
CA VAL A 52 -10.13 13.49 -15.39
C VAL A 52 -8.98 12.85 -16.16
N ASP A 53 -7.74 13.23 -15.85
CA ASP A 53 -6.55 12.76 -16.58
C ASP A 53 -6.16 11.32 -16.21
N ALA A 54 -6.43 10.88 -14.98
CA ALA A 54 -6.14 9.52 -14.53
C ALA A 54 -6.97 9.11 -13.31
N PHE A 55 -7.20 7.80 -13.21
CA PHE A 55 -7.90 7.16 -12.11
C PHE A 55 -6.98 6.29 -11.26
N GLY A 56 -7.15 6.37 -9.94
CA GLY A 56 -6.67 5.39 -8.97
C GLY A 56 -7.81 4.53 -8.42
N VAL A 57 -7.64 3.22 -8.36
CA VAL A 57 -8.52 2.31 -7.61
C VAL A 57 -8.02 2.23 -6.17
N GLY A 58 -8.79 2.76 -5.23
CA GLY A 58 -8.39 2.85 -3.83
C GLY A 58 -9.10 1.82 -2.94
N GLY A 59 -8.41 1.27 -1.94
CA GLY A 59 -9.01 0.29 -1.02
C GLY A 59 -9.33 -1.06 -1.66
N ALA A 60 -8.90 -1.27 -2.91
CA ALA A 60 -8.85 -2.54 -3.61
C ALA A 60 -7.73 -2.49 -4.64
N ASP A 61 -7.26 -3.66 -5.05
CA ASP A 61 -6.34 -3.81 -6.17
C ASP A 61 -7.06 -4.47 -7.35
N LEU A 62 -6.77 -4.03 -8.57
CA LEU A 62 -7.28 -4.68 -9.78
C LEU A 62 -6.68 -6.07 -9.96
N GLY A 63 -5.50 -6.31 -9.38
CA GLY A 63 -4.88 -7.62 -9.30
C GLY A 63 -3.59 -7.63 -8.49
N ALA A 64 -3.09 -8.83 -8.22
CA ALA A 64 -1.77 -9.01 -7.62
C ALA A 64 -0.68 -9.01 -8.69
N VAL A 65 0.48 -8.43 -8.39
CA VAL A 65 1.68 -8.53 -9.22
C VAL A 65 2.74 -9.36 -8.51
N VAL A 66 3.08 -10.50 -9.08
CA VAL A 66 4.09 -11.42 -8.53
C VAL A 66 5.14 -11.69 -9.60
N GLU A 67 6.38 -11.32 -9.32
CA GLU A 67 7.51 -11.40 -10.26
C GLU A 67 7.21 -10.78 -11.64
N GLY A 68 6.54 -9.63 -11.65
CA GLY A 68 6.17 -8.93 -12.87
C GLY A 68 4.99 -9.54 -13.63
N LYS A 69 4.42 -10.66 -13.16
CA LYS A 69 3.19 -11.21 -13.72
C LYS A 69 1.97 -10.67 -12.97
N PHE A 70 1.03 -10.10 -13.74
CA PHE A 70 -0.24 -9.58 -13.22
C PHE A 70 -1.30 -10.68 -13.16
N TYR A 71 -2.06 -10.71 -12.07
CA TYR A 71 -3.13 -11.66 -11.81
C TYR A 71 -4.41 -10.92 -11.42
N PRO A 72 -5.41 -10.83 -12.31
CA PRO A 72 -6.58 -9.99 -12.07
C PRO A 72 -7.48 -10.54 -10.97
N PHE A 73 -7.95 -9.66 -10.08
CA PHE A 73 -9.02 -9.95 -9.13
C PHE A 73 -10.37 -9.72 -9.80
N HIS A 74 -10.99 -10.81 -10.27
CA HIS A 74 -12.17 -10.77 -11.14
C HIS A 74 -13.37 -10.03 -10.52
N SER A 75 -13.52 -10.11 -9.19
CA SER A 75 -14.56 -9.39 -8.46
C SER A 75 -14.35 -7.88 -8.47
N VAL A 76 -13.09 -7.42 -8.42
CA VAL A 76 -12.71 -6.00 -8.40
C VAL A 76 -12.76 -5.36 -9.79
N GLN A 77 -12.52 -6.12 -10.85
CA GLN A 77 -12.60 -5.64 -12.23
C GLN A 77 -13.95 -4.97 -12.54
N LYS A 78 -15.03 -5.38 -11.85
CA LYS A 78 -16.36 -4.76 -11.97
C LYS A 78 -16.41 -3.30 -11.54
N LEU A 79 -15.47 -2.82 -10.73
CA LEU A 79 -15.40 -1.41 -10.32
C LEU A 79 -15.17 -0.48 -11.51
N VAL A 80 -14.40 -0.92 -12.50
CA VAL A 80 -13.92 -0.06 -13.59
C VAL A 80 -14.59 -0.39 -14.92
N ARG A 81 -15.64 -1.23 -14.90
CA ARG A 81 -16.32 -1.77 -16.08
C ARG A 81 -16.93 -0.73 -17.03
N TYR A 82 -17.18 0.48 -16.53
CA TYR A 82 -17.75 1.57 -17.32
C TYR A 82 -16.69 2.53 -17.87
N VAL A 83 -15.43 2.41 -17.45
CA VAL A 83 -14.34 3.28 -17.89
C VAL A 83 -13.92 2.90 -19.29
N GLN A 84 -13.88 3.87 -20.20
CA GLN A 84 -13.48 3.67 -21.60
C GLN A 84 -12.34 4.60 -22.02
N GLN A 85 -12.23 5.79 -21.42
CA GLN A 85 -11.35 6.85 -21.90
C GLN A 85 -10.17 7.14 -20.96
N THR A 86 -10.46 7.30 -19.68
CA THR A 86 -9.46 7.70 -18.68
C THR A 86 -8.61 6.50 -18.25
N PRO A 87 -7.27 6.61 -18.21
CA PRO A 87 -6.42 5.51 -17.76
C PRO A 87 -6.65 5.20 -16.27
N VAL A 88 -6.64 3.91 -15.95
CA VAL A 88 -6.88 3.41 -14.59
C VAL A 88 -5.66 2.65 -14.07
N VAL A 89 -5.26 2.96 -12.84
CA VAL A 89 -4.21 2.25 -12.09
C VAL A 89 -4.70 1.90 -10.69
N ASP A 90 -4.05 0.94 -10.03
CA ASP A 90 -4.35 0.49 -8.67
C ASP A 90 -3.18 0.64 -7.69
N GLY A 91 -2.06 1.22 -8.13
CA GLY A 91 -0.87 1.39 -7.31
C GLY A 91 0.12 0.23 -7.41
N GLY A 92 -0.19 -0.83 -8.16
CA GLY A 92 0.69 -1.96 -8.37
C GLY A 92 2.04 -1.57 -9.00
N GLY A 93 2.09 -0.49 -9.78
CA GLY A 93 3.32 0.09 -10.29
C GLY A 93 4.19 0.62 -9.14
N LEU A 94 3.65 1.52 -8.32
CA LEU A 94 4.41 2.11 -7.19
C LEU A 94 4.75 1.12 -6.08
N LYS A 95 3.92 0.09 -5.84
CA LYS A 95 4.27 -1.03 -4.94
C LYS A 95 5.56 -1.76 -5.36
N ASN A 96 5.93 -1.70 -6.65
CA ASN A 96 7.10 -2.37 -7.21
C ASN A 96 8.22 -1.42 -7.66
N THR A 97 8.04 -0.10 -7.59
CA THR A 97 9.06 0.89 -7.97
C THR A 97 9.42 1.91 -6.88
N LEU A 98 8.47 2.25 -6.00
CA LEU A 98 8.69 3.20 -4.90
C LEU A 98 8.81 2.47 -3.57
N GLU A 99 7.88 1.55 -3.26
CA GLU A 99 7.90 0.86 -1.96
C GLU A 99 9.10 -0.07 -1.80
N ASN A 100 9.66 -0.58 -2.91
CA ASN A 100 10.88 -1.38 -2.91
C ASN A 100 12.13 -0.57 -2.46
N LYS A 101 12.08 0.78 -2.49
CA LYS A 101 13.15 1.65 -1.99
C LYS A 101 13.13 1.75 -0.46
N ALA A 102 12.01 1.43 0.20
CA ALA A 102 11.85 1.62 1.63
C ALA A 102 12.85 0.85 2.50
N PRO A 103 13.20 -0.43 2.21
CA PRO A 103 14.21 -1.14 3.00
C PRO A 103 15.62 -0.53 2.89
N ALA A 104 16.03 -0.11 1.69
CA ALA A 104 17.34 0.52 1.50
C ALA A 104 17.41 1.91 2.15
N PHE A 105 16.33 2.68 2.05
CA PHE A 105 16.17 3.95 2.78
C PHE A 105 16.24 3.72 4.29
N LEU A 106 15.56 2.69 4.78
CA LEU A 106 15.55 2.34 6.20
C LEU A 106 16.95 1.97 6.71
N ASP A 107 17.70 1.15 5.97
CA ASP A 107 19.08 0.82 6.31
C ASP A 107 19.99 2.04 6.34
N LYS A 108 19.84 2.96 5.38
CA LYS A 108 20.60 4.21 5.32
C LYS A 108 20.34 5.09 6.56
N MET A 109 19.08 5.19 6.98
CA MET A 109 18.69 6.10 8.06
C MET A 109 18.82 5.49 9.45
N LEU A 110 18.54 4.19 9.60
CA LEU A 110 18.34 3.49 10.88
C LEU A 110 19.13 2.18 10.99
N GLY A 111 20.09 1.93 10.10
CA GLY A 111 20.82 0.65 10.03
C GLY A 111 21.49 0.25 11.33
N GLU A 112 22.13 1.18 12.05
CA GLU A 112 22.75 0.90 13.35
C GLU A 112 21.71 0.45 14.39
N TYR A 113 20.59 1.19 14.49
CA TYR A 113 19.49 0.87 15.39
C TYR A 113 18.88 -0.52 15.11
N ILE A 114 18.72 -0.86 13.83
CA ILE A 114 18.18 -2.15 13.40
C ILE A 114 19.17 -3.27 13.71
N ASN A 115 20.46 -3.07 13.44
CA ASN A 115 21.48 -4.08 13.68
C ASN A 115 21.60 -4.41 15.17
N GLN A 116 21.46 -3.43 16.07
CA GLN A 116 21.44 -3.66 17.52
C GLN A 116 20.22 -4.48 18.00
N ARG A 117 19.10 -4.43 17.29
CA ARG A 117 17.86 -5.15 17.62
C ARG A 117 17.65 -6.45 16.83
N GLY A 118 18.45 -6.65 15.79
CA GLY A 118 18.33 -7.75 14.83
C GLY A 118 17.50 -7.35 13.61
N ARG A 119 17.98 -7.76 12.43
CA ARG A 119 17.36 -7.48 11.12
C ARG A 119 16.16 -8.41 10.87
N LYS A 120 15.10 -8.25 11.67
CA LYS A 120 13.88 -9.08 11.60
C LYS A 120 12.71 -8.25 11.11
N VAL A 121 12.09 -8.68 10.02
CA VAL A 121 10.93 -8.03 9.44
C VAL A 121 9.73 -8.97 9.36
N MET A 122 8.59 -8.47 9.83
CA MET A 122 7.28 -9.09 9.60
C MET A 122 6.57 -8.29 8.52
N VAL A 123 6.13 -8.95 7.45
CA VAL A 123 5.29 -8.36 6.41
C VAL A 123 3.88 -8.92 6.54
N THR A 124 2.88 -8.06 6.74
CA THR A 124 1.50 -8.49 6.99
C THR A 124 0.92 -9.28 5.81
N LEU A 125 1.08 -8.78 4.59
CA LEU A 125 0.69 -9.47 3.36
C LEU A 125 1.83 -9.37 2.34
N GLY A 126 2.63 -10.43 2.24
CA GLY A 126 3.83 -10.43 1.40
C GLY A 126 3.52 -10.44 -0.10
N VAL A 127 2.46 -11.15 -0.53
CA VAL A 127 2.04 -11.20 -1.94
C VAL A 127 1.50 -9.85 -2.41
N ASP A 128 0.70 -9.16 -1.60
CA ASP A 128 0.22 -7.80 -1.89
C ASP A 128 1.40 -6.81 -2.00
N ARG A 129 2.35 -6.92 -1.07
CA ARG A 129 3.52 -6.03 -0.97
C ARG A 129 4.77 -6.70 -1.53
N TRP A 130 4.68 -7.22 -2.76
CA TRP A 130 5.76 -8.01 -3.37
C TRP A 130 7.10 -7.27 -3.43
N GLY A 131 7.11 -6.02 -3.92
CA GLY A 131 8.32 -5.20 -4.02
C GLY A 131 8.99 -4.97 -2.67
N LEU A 132 8.20 -4.66 -1.63
CA LEU A 132 8.67 -4.49 -0.26
C LEU A 132 9.23 -5.80 0.32
N SER A 133 8.49 -6.90 0.15
CA SER A 133 8.85 -8.25 0.62
C SER A 133 10.17 -8.75 0.05
N LYS A 134 10.34 -8.55 -1.26
CA LYS A 134 11.55 -8.92 -1.99
C LYS A 134 12.75 -8.09 -1.51
N SER A 135 12.57 -6.78 -1.41
CA SER A 135 13.67 -5.85 -1.08
C SER A 135 14.22 -6.07 0.34
N PHE A 136 13.36 -6.38 1.32
CA PHE A 136 13.83 -6.76 2.64
C PHE A 136 14.65 -8.06 2.63
N ALA A 137 14.18 -9.08 1.90
CA ALA A 137 14.91 -10.34 1.80
C ALA A 137 16.28 -10.18 1.11
N GLU A 138 16.35 -9.36 0.06
CA GLU A 138 17.60 -9.06 -0.66
C GLU A 138 18.62 -8.30 0.20
N LEU A 139 18.16 -7.48 1.15
CA LEU A 139 19.01 -6.79 2.14
C LEU A 139 19.33 -7.66 3.38
N GLY A 140 19.07 -8.96 3.32
CA GLY A 140 19.47 -9.92 4.36
C GLY A 140 18.64 -9.84 5.64
N TYR A 141 17.42 -9.29 5.60
CA TYR A 141 16.51 -9.38 6.74
C TYR A 141 15.99 -10.82 6.89
N GLU A 142 15.91 -11.29 8.13
CA GLU A 142 15.07 -12.43 8.48
C GLU A 142 13.61 -12.03 8.27
N THR A 143 12.89 -12.77 7.41
CA THR A 143 11.52 -12.42 7.00
C THR A 143 10.48 -13.35 7.61
N VAL A 144 9.33 -12.79 7.94
CA VAL A 144 8.07 -13.52 8.16
C VAL A 144 7.02 -12.87 7.28
N TYR A 145 6.52 -13.61 6.30
CA TYR A 145 5.35 -13.22 5.51
C TYR A 145 4.11 -13.89 6.12
N CYS A 146 3.13 -13.05 6.45
CA CYS A 146 1.95 -13.45 7.22
C CYS A 146 0.72 -13.71 6.34
N ASP A 147 0.89 -13.94 5.04
CA ASP A 147 -0.20 -14.16 4.08
C ASP A 147 -1.17 -15.26 4.53
N LEU A 148 -0.67 -16.42 4.96
CA LEU A 148 -1.52 -17.50 5.51
C LEU A 148 -2.25 -17.09 6.78
N MET A 149 -1.59 -16.28 7.62
CA MET A 149 -2.11 -15.87 8.91
C MET A 149 -3.23 -14.86 8.76
N PHE A 150 -3.02 -13.78 8.02
CA PHE A 150 -4.01 -12.71 7.92
C PHE A 150 -5.03 -12.92 6.80
N ALA A 151 -4.67 -13.57 5.69
CA ALA A 151 -5.62 -13.81 4.61
C ALA A 151 -6.47 -15.07 4.85
N LEU A 152 -5.94 -16.11 5.53
CA LEU A 152 -6.62 -17.40 5.70
C LEU A 152 -6.82 -17.82 7.16
N ASP A 153 -6.37 -17.03 8.13
CA ASP A 153 -6.42 -17.36 9.57
C ASP A 153 -5.65 -18.65 9.95
N VAL A 154 -4.64 -19.01 9.17
CA VAL A 154 -3.80 -20.21 9.38
C VAL A 154 -2.48 -19.79 10.05
N PRO A 155 -2.15 -20.28 11.27
CA PRO A 155 -1.02 -19.82 12.07
C PRO A 155 0.36 -20.35 11.59
N ILE A 156 0.60 -20.37 10.29
CA ILE A 156 1.83 -20.90 9.67
C ILE A 156 2.63 -19.74 9.04
N PRO A 157 3.86 -19.46 9.52
CA PRO A 157 4.72 -18.43 8.93
C PRO A 157 5.38 -18.89 7.65
N VAL A 158 5.42 -18.01 6.65
CA VAL A 158 6.30 -18.18 5.50
C VAL A 158 7.59 -17.40 5.74
N ARG A 159 8.73 -18.09 5.71
CA ARG A 159 10.03 -17.56 6.16
C ARG A 159 11.02 -17.25 5.03
N THR A 160 10.65 -17.55 3.80
CA THR A 160 11.56 -17.43 2.65
C THR A 160 10.83 -16.89 1.45
N MET A 161 11.55 -16.15 0.61
CA MET A 161 11.01 -15.58 -0.60
C MET A 161 10.56 -16.67 -1.60
N SER A 162 11.30 -17.79 -1.69
CA SER A 162 10.88 -18.97 -2.45
C SER A 162 9.64 -19.65 -1.87
N GLY A 163 9.46 -19.61 -0.55
CA GLY A 163 8.22 -20.06 0.11
C GLY A 163 7.03 -19.18 -0.27
N LEU A 164 7.20 -17.86 -0.22
CA LEU A 164 6.16 -16.89 -0.58
C LEU A 164 5.77 -17.01 -2.06
N LYS A 165 6.76 -17.20 -2.94
CA LYS A 165 6.53 -17.47 -4.38
C LYS A 165 5.67 -18.72 -4.62
N ARG A 166 6.00 -19.83 -3.95
CA ARG A 166 5.22 -21.08 -4.06
C ARG A 166 3.80 -20.90 -3.51
N LEU A 167 3.68 -20.20 -2.38
CA LEU A 167 2.38 -19.88 -1.80
C LEU A 167 1.54 -19.04 -2.77
N ALA A 168 2.12 -17.99 -3.34
CA ALA A 168 1.44 -17.15 -4.33
C ALA A 168 0.97 -17.96 -5.54
N ALA A 169 1.84 -18.80 -6.12
CA ALA A 169 1.50 -19.65 -7.26
C ALA A 169 0.32 -20.60 -6.97
N PHE A 170 0.20 -21.09 -5.73
CA PHE A 170 -0.89 -21.96 -5.29
C PHE A 170 -2.19 -21.18 -4.99
N LEU A 171 -2.09 -20.05 -4.28
CA LEU A 171 -3.26 -19.30 -3.81
C LEU A 171 -3.89 -18.45 -4.92
N ILE A 172 -3.08 -17.84 -5.78
CA ILE A 172 -3.55 -16.86 -6.76
C ILE A 172 -4.69 -17.38 -7.65
N PRO A 173 -4.64 -18.60 -8.24
CA PRO A 173 -5.73 -19.12 -9.07
C PRO A 173 -7.08 -19.21 -8.36
N ILE A 174 -7.05 -19.38 -7.03
CA ILE A 174 -8.22 -19.54 -6.17
C ILE A 174 -8.68 -18.15 -5.68
N VAL A 175 -7.78 -17.42 -5.03
CA VAL A 175 -8.02 -16.11 -4.39
C VAL A 175 -8.50 -15.07 -5.40
N THR A 176 -7.95 -15.07 -6.62
CA THR A 176 -8.38 -14.12 -7.66
C THR A 176 -9.85 -14.22 -8.07
N ARG A 177 -10.54 -15.30 -7.67
CA ARG A 177 -11.95 -15.54 -7.96
C ARG A 177 -12.87 -15.28 -6.76
N PHE A 178 -12.32 -15.02 -5.57
CA PHE A 178 -13.14 -14.77 -4.39
C PHE A 178 -13.83 -13.40 -4.43
N PRO A 179 -14.96 -13.23 -3.73
CA PRO A 179 -15.50 -11.93 -3.42
C PRO A 179 -14.44 -11.07 -2.73
N PHE A 180 -14.27 -9.81 -3.15
CA PHE A 180 -13.20 -8.95 -2.64
C PHE A 180 -13.29 -8.73 -1.12
N GLU A 181 -14.50 -8.64 -0.57
CA GLU A 181 -14.75 -8.47 0.88
C GLU A 181 -14.20 -9.62 1.74
N TRP A 182 -13.92 -10.79 1.16
CA TRP A 182 -13.29 -11.91 1.87
C TRP A 182 -11.78 -11.76 1.97
N LEU A 183 -11.18 -11.01 1.04
CA LEU A 183 -9.74 -10.82 0.93
C LEU A 183 -9.25 -9.61 1.72
N TYR A 184 -10.11 -8.58 1.83
CA TYR A 184 -9.75 -7.32 2.45
C TYR A 184 -10.89 -6.76 3.30
N PRO A 185 -10.63 -6.24 4.51
CA PRO A 185 -11.62 -5.49 5.28
C PRO A 185 -11.94 -4.18 4.56
N THR A 186 -13.22 -3.98 4.23
CA THR A 186 -13.76 -2.78 3.58
C THR A 186 -14.68 -2.00 4.52
N GLY A 187 -14.89 -0.71 4.23
CA GLY A 187 -15.79 0.16 4.99
C GLY A 187 -15.48 0.21 6.49
N GLU A 188 -16.51 0.14 7.33
CA GLU A 188 -16.40 0.24 8.80
C GLU A 188 -15.55 -0.87 9.43
N LYS A 189 -15.41 -2.03 8.77
CA LYS A 189 -14.51 -3.08 9.27
C LYS A 189 -13.09 -2.55 9.39
N GLN A 190 -12.66 -1.57 8.59
CA GLN A 190 -11.32 -0.98 8.65
C GLN A 190 -11.00 -0.26 9.97
N ASP A 191 -12.03 0.12 10.74
CA ASP A 191 -11.89 0.81 12.02
C ASP A 191 -11.86 -0.17 13.22
N GLU A 192 -12.10 -1.46 13.00
CA GLU A 192 -12.02 -2.48 14.06
C GLU A 192 -10.57 -2.80 14.44
N HIS A 193 -10.29 -2.86 15.74
CA HIS A 193 -9.03 -3.35 16.29
C HIS A 193 -9.21 -4.77 16.84
N LYS A 194 -8.53 -5.75 16.23
CA LYS A 194 -8.59 -7.18 16.55
C LYS A 194 -7.17 -7.77 16.50
N PRO A 195 -6.37 -7.63 17.58
CA PRO A 195 -5.02 -8.16 17.65
C PRO A 195 -4.97 -9.64 17.27
N LYS A 196 -4.01 -10.02 16.43
CA LYS A 196 -3.80 -11.41 15.98
C LYS A 196 -2.31 -11.69 15.75
N PHE A 197 -1.91 -12.93 16.02
CA PHE A 197 -0.55 -13.42 15.78
C PHE A 197 0.55 -12.54 16.42
N GLU A 198 0.27 -12.01 17.62
CA GLU A 198 1.11 -11.05 18.35
C GLU A 198 2.56 -11.50 18.51
N LYS A 199 2.79 -12.81 18.61
CA LYS A 199 4.13 -13.42 18.62
C LYS A 199 5.03 -12.87 17.50
N TRP A 200 4.49 -12.64 16.30
CA TRP A 200 5.28 -12.14 15.17
C TRP A 200 5.53 -10.64 15.23
N TYR A 201 4.57 -9.86 15.74
CA TYR A 201 4.78 -8.45 16.05
C TYR A 201 5.89 -8.29 17.10
N GLN A 202 5.88 -9.11 18.15
CA GLN A 202 6.89 -9.12 19.20
C GLN A 202 8.27 -9.55 18.68
N TRP A 203 8.32 -10.59 17.84
CA TRP A 203 9.56 -11.10 17.23
C TRP A 203 10.21 -10.08 16.28
N ALA A 204 9.42 -9.27 15.58
CA ALA A 204 9.92 -8.35 14.57
C ALA A 204 10.52 -7.07 15.14
N THR A 205 11.61 -6.59 14.53
CA THR A 205 12.14 -5.24 14.72
C THR A 205 11.39 -4.25 13.83
N VAL A 206 11.11 -4.68 12.59
CA VAL A 206 10.41 -3.91 11.56
C VAL A 206 9.09 -4.60 11.23
N ILE A 207 7.99 -3.85 11.25
CA ILE A 207 6.67 -4.29 10.83
C ILE A 207 6.31 -3.56 9.56
N ALA A 208 6.08 -4.31 8.49
CA ALA A 208 5.89 -3.78 7.15
C ALA A 208 4.52 -4.18 6.58
N GLY A 209 3.85 -3.26 5.91
CA GLY A 209 2.63 -3.55 5.16
C GLY A 209 1.60 -2.42 5.18
N ASP A 210 0.38 -2.75 4.75
CA ASP A 210 -0.70 -1.77 4.69
C ASP A 210 -1.10 -1.24 6.08
N CYS A 211 -1.32 0.08 6.19
CA CYS A 211 -1.60 0.73 7.47
C CYS A 211 -2.85 0.16 8.13
N HIS A 212 -3.90 -0.14 7.37
CA HIS A 212 -5.11 -0.74 7.94
C HIS A 212 -4.83 -2.13 8.50
N TYR A 213 -4.08 -2.98 7.80
CA TYR A 213 -3.73 -4.32 8.29
C TYR A 213 -2.83 -4.28 9.51
N VAL A 214 -1.81 -3.41 9.49
CA VAL A 214 -0.91 -3.22 10.62
C VAL A 214 -1.74 -2.78 11.83
N LYS A 215 -2.50 -1.68 11.74
CA LYS A 215 -3.28 -1.15 12.86
C LYS A 215 -4.35 -2.10 13.37
N ARG A 216 -5.01 -2.84 12.48
CA ARG A 216 -6.08 -3.77 12.85
C ARG A 216 -5.58 -4.89 13.75
N HIS A 217 -4.39 -5.42 13.48
CA HIS A 217 -3.91 -6.67 14.11
C HIS A 217 -2.71 -6.50 15.04
N MET A 218 -2.07 -5.34 15.06
CA MET A 218 -0.98 -5.03 15.97
C MET A 218 -1.48 -5.00 17.42
N PRO A 219 -0.75 -5.57 18.40
CA PRO A 219 -1.09 -5.37 19.81
C PRO A 219 -0.81 -3.92 20.25
N LEU A 220 -1.51 -3.44 21.27
CA LEU A 220 -1.26 -2.11 21.86
C LEU A 220 -0.10 -2.09 22.85
N GLU A 221 0.29 -3.26 23.35
CA GLU A 221 1.37 -3.44 24.32
C GLU A 221 2.61 -4.05 23.65
N ASN A 222 3.78 -3.86 24.27
CA ASN A 222 5.05 -4.47 23.85
C ASN A 222 5.52 -4.08 22.43
N MET A 223 5.14 -2.88 21.98
CA MET A 223 5.54 -2.33 20.68
C MET A 223 6.67 -1.30 20.78
N GLN A 224 7.21 -1.10 21.99
CA GLN A 224 8.27 -0.14 22.29
C GLN A 224 9.52 -0.39 21.44
N GLY A 225 10.05 0.67 20.84
CA GLY A 225 11.30 0.57 20.06
C GLY A 225 11.14 -0.08 18.68
N LYS A 226 9.92 -0.41 18.25
CA LYS A 226 9.70 -1.03 16.94
C LYS A 226 9.60 0.03 15.84
N ILE A 227 9.84 -0.42 14.61
CA ILE A 227 9.74 0.38 13.39
C ILE A 227 8.52 -0.09 12.61
N VAL A 228 7.67 0.84 12.17
CA VAL A 228 6.57 0.55 11.25
C VAL A 228 6.91 1.13 9.88
N VAL A 229 6.88 0.31 8.84
CA VAL A 229 7.02 0.71 7.43
C VAL A 229 5.67 0.50 6.74
N THR A 230 4.99 1.58 6.37
CA THR A 230 3.61 1.51 5.90
C THR A 230 3.27 2.61 4.89
N ASN A 231 2.01 2.76 4.52
CA ASN A 231 1.50 3.71 3.53
C ASN A 231 0.18 4.34 4.00
N THR A 232 -0.24 5.44 3.37
CA THR A 232 -1.58 6.03 3.51
C THR A 232 -1.97 6.39 4.96
N THR A 233 -1.03 6.93 5.73
CA THR A 233 -1.22 7.34 7.13
C THR A 233 -1.88 8.71 7.25
N THR A 234 -2.91 8.81 8.10
CA THR A 234 -3.48 10.09 8.57
C THR A 234 -2.82 10.55 9.88
N PRO A 235 -3.04 11.80 10.34
CA PRO A 235 -2.57 12.24 11.66
C PRO A 235 -3.06 11.34 12.81
N GLU A 236 -4.28 10.82 12.73
CA GLU A 236 -4.83 9.88 13.72
C GLU A 236 -4.09 8.53 13.69
N ASP A 237 -3.67 8.07 12.51
CA ASP A 237 -2.84 6.86 12.38
C ASP A 237 -1.46 7.06 13.04
N VAL A 238 -0.85 8.23 12.84
CA VAL A 238 0.44 8.59 13.47
C VAL A 238 0.31 8.59 14.99
N GLU A 239 -0.76 9.19 15.51
CA GLU A 239 -1.00 9.23 16.96
C GLU A 239 -1.29 7.84 17.55
N PHE A 240 -1.99 6.99 16.81
CA PHE A 240 -2.17 5.59 17.21
C PHE A 240 -0.83 4.86 17.36
N PHE A 241 0.08 5.00 16.39
CA PHE A 241 1.41 4.38 16.48
C PHE A 241 2.25 4.97 17.61
N ARG A 242 2.17 6.28 17.84
CA ARG A 242 2.84 6.93 18.97
C ARG A 242 2.38 6.35 20.30
N LYS A 243 1.07 6.24 20.52
CA LYS A 243 0.47 5.67 21.75
C LYS A 243 0.84 4.21 21.98
N ALA A 244 0.99 3.42 20.91
CA ALA A 244 1.47 2.05 21.01
C ALA A 244 2.96 1.95 21.39
N GLY A 245 3.73 3.05 21.35
CA GLY A 245 5.16 3.06 21.66
C GLY A 245 6.07 2.77 20.46
N ILE A 246 5.54 2.83 19.23
CA ILE A 246 6.38 2.74 18.02
C ILE A 246 7.43 3.84 18.05
N LYS A 247 8.69 3.51 17.80
CA LYS A 247 9.81 4.46 17.82
C LYS A 247 9.90 5.22 16.50
N TYR A 248 9.86 4.48 15.39
CA TYR A 248 10.00 5.05 14.06
C TYR A 248 8.84 4.63 13.15
N LEU A 249 8.28 5.60 12.43
CA LEU A 249 7.29 5.40 11.39
C LEU A 249 7.89 5.82 10.05
N VAL A 250 7.88 4.91 9.08
CA VAL A 250 8.31 5.17 7.71
C VAL A 250 7.11 5.05 6.77
N THR A 251 6.81 6.11 6.03
CA THR A 251 5.79 6.06 4.97
C THR A 251 6.44 5.84 3.61
N THR A 252 5.95 4.86 2.85
CA THR A 252 6.52 4.51 1.53
C THR A 252 6.25 5.56 0.46
N THR A 253 5.18 6.33 0.60
CA THR A 253 4.84 7.47 -0.27
C THR A 253 5.12 8.79 0.45
N PRO A 254 5.40 9.89 -0.30
CA PRO A 254 5.58 11.22 0.28
C PRO A 254 4.36 11.69 1.07
N VAL A 255 4.59 12.42 2.15
CA VAL A 255 3.55 13.13 2.91
C VAL A 255 3.28 14.46 2.22
N MET A 256 2.01 14.70 1.89
CA MET A 256 1.52 15.91 1.27
C MET A 256 0.43 16.51 2.17
N ASP A 257 0.66 17.73 2.65
CA ASP A 257 -0.26 18.42 3.56
C ASP A 257 -0.61 17.55 4.80
N GLY A 258 0.43 17.07 5.49
CA GLY A 258 0.31 16.31 6.74
C GLY A 258 -0.22 14.87 6.63
N ARG A 259 -0.48 14.35 5.42
CA ARG A 259 -0.92 12.97 5.19
C ARG A 259 -0.21 12.33 4.01
N SER A 260 0.07 11.03 4.07
CA SER A 260 0.50 10.28 2.89
C SER A 260 -0.70 9.76 2.09
N PHE A 261 -0.62 9.86 0.76
CA PHE A 261 -1.58 9.25 -0.15
C PHE A 261 -1.16 7.82 -0.51
N GLY A 262 -2.12 6.98 -0.86
CA GLY A 262 -1.84 5.60 -1.27
C GLY A 262 -1.12 5.54 -2.62
N THR A 263 -0.51 4.39 -2.91
CA THR A 263 0.19 4.14 -4.17
C THR A 263 -0.72 4.32 -5.39
N ASN A 264 -1.99 3.91 -5.33
CA ASN A 264 -2.94 4.12 -6.43
C ASN A 264 -3.10 5.60 -6.81
N MET A 265 -3.20 6.47 -5.81
CA MET A 265 -3.42 7.90 -6.02
C MET A 265 -2.13 8.56 -6.54
N MET A 266 -0.99 8.25 -5.93
CA MET A 266 0.29 8.77 -6.40
C MET A 266 0.63 8.28 -7.80
N GLU A 267 0.32 7.01 -8.13
CA GLU A 267 0.51 6.48 -9.47
C GLU A 267 -0.42 7.18 -10.48
N ALA A 268 -1.68 7.42 -10.12
CA ALA A 268 -2.60 8.20 -10.97
C ALA A 268 -2.09 9.62 -11.21
N ALA A 269 -1.52 10.28 -10.20
CA ALA A 269 -0.89 11.59 -10.37
C ALA A 269 0.29 11.55 -11.35
N LEU A 270 1.15 10.53 -11.28
CA LEU A 270 2.25 10.34 -12.23
C LEU A 270 1.74 10.06 -13.65
N VAL A 271 0.71 9.24 -13.80
CA VAL A 271 0.04 9.01 -15.10
C VAL A 271 -0.51 10.33 -15.66
N ALA A 272 -1.18 11.13 -14.84
CA ALA A 272 -1.78 12.40 -15.24
C ALA A 272 -0.74 13.41 -15.76
N ILE A 273 0.37 13.60 -15.03
CA ILE A 273 1.43 14.54 -15.45
C ILE A 273 2.26 14.01 -16.62
N SER A 274 2.33 12.69 -16.82
CA SER A 274 3.06 12.10 -17.96
C SER A 274 2.42 12.41 -19.32
N GLY A 275 1.13 12.72 -19.34
CA GLY A 275 0.36 12.93 -20.56
C GLY A 275 0.16 11.68 -21.44
N LYS A 276 0.64 10.49 -21.01
CA LYS A 276 0.62 9.28 -21.85
C LYS A 276 -0.75 8.63 -22.00
N LYS A 277 -1.75 9.02 -21.20
CA LYS A 277 -3.14 8.51 -21.25
C LYS A 277 -3.24 6.98 -21.18
N ARG A 278 -2.29 6.34 -20.50
CA ARG A 278 -2.24 4.90 -20.22
C ARG A 278 -1.47 4.67 -18.92
N PRO A 279 -1.64 3.51 -18.25
CA PRO A 279 -0.71 3.09 -17.21
C PRO A 279 0.75 3.15 -17.68
N LEU A 280 1.62 3.61 -16.79
CA LEU A 280 3.05 3.75 -17.06
C LEU A 280 3.76 2.41 -16.82
N ARG A 281 4.81 2.16 -17.59
CA ARG A 281 5.71 1.03 -17.33
C ARG A 281 6.58 1.34 -16.11
N TRP A 282 7.19 0.31 -15.51
CA TRP A 282 8.03 0.46 -14.32
C TRP A 282 9.27 1.33 -14.53
N ASP A 283 9.87 1.30 -15.72
CA ASP A 283 10.99 2.18 -16.08
C ASP A 283 10.53 3.64 -16.19
N GLU A 284 9.37 3.89 -16.81
CA GLU A 284 8.77 5.22 -16.89
C GLU A 284 8.39 5.77 -15.49
N LEU A 285 7.85 4.92 -14.61
CA LEU A 285 7.56 5.29 -13.23
C LEU A 285 8.84 5.61 -12.45
N SER A 286 9.85 4.74 -12.54
CA SER A 286 11.13 4.95 -11.85
C SER A 286 11.79 6.27 -12.27
N GLU A 287 11.79 6.58 -13.57
CA GLU A 287 12.32 7.86 -14.07
C GLU A 287 11.59 9.07 -13.49
N LEU A 288 10.25 9.03 -13.42
CA LEU A 288 9.48 10.13 -12.82
C LEU A 288 9.71 10.24 -11.32
N ILE A 289 9.75 9.11 -10.59
CA ILE A 289 10.04 9.07 -9.15
C ILE A 289 11.40 9.70 -8.87
N ASP A 290 12.42 9.35 -9.66
CA ASP A 290 13.79 9.86 -9.48
C ASP A 290 13.86 11.37 -9.79
N LYS A 291 13.23 11.84 -10.87
CA LYS A 291 13.16 13.28 -11.19
C LYS A 291 12.43 14.10 -10.13
N LEU A 292 11.40 13.51 -9.51
CA LEU A 292 10.64 14.14 -8.44
C LEU A 292 11.35 14.08 -7.08
N GLY A 293 12.42 13.28 -6.95
CA GLY A 293 13.03 13.00 -5.66
C GLY A 293 12.05 12.32 -4.69
N PHE A 294 11.09 11.54 -5.21
CA PHE A 294 10.15 10.82 -4.37
C PHE A 294 10.88 9.72 -3.60
N GLU A 295 10.95 9.89 -2.30
CA GLU A 295 11.54 8.96 -1.37
C GLU A 295 10.59 8.64 -0.20
N PRO A 296 10.76 7.48 0.46
CA PRO A 296 10.11 7.22 1.73
C PRO A 296 10.42 8.31 2.75
N GLN A 297 9.51 8.56 3.69
CA GLN A 297 9.71 9.54 4.75
C GLN A 297 9.80 8.88 6.12
N LEU A 298 10.77 9.31 6.92
CA LEU A 298 10.98 8.85 8.30
C LEU A 298 10.44 9.86 9.30
N GLN A 299 9.70 9.38 10.29
CA GLN A 299 9.26 10.12 11.47
C GLN A 299 9.67 9.37 12.73
N GLU A 300 10.33 10.05 13.66
CA GLU A 300 10.54 9.57 15.03
C GLU A 300 9.32 9.96 15.88
N LEU A 301 8.68 8.98 16.52
CA LEU A 301 7.43 9.18 17.27
C LEU A 301 7.62 9.20 18.78
N ASN A 302 8.52 8.36 19.28
CA ASN A 302 8.96 8.20 20.68
C ASN A 302 10.46 8.05 20.69
#